data_AF-A0A8H5XNQ9-F1
#
_entry.id   AF-A0A8H5XNQ9-F1
#
_cell.length_a   1.000
_cell.length_b   1.000
_cell.length_c   1.000
_cell.angle_alpha   90.00
_cell.angle_beta   90.00
_cell.angle_gamma   90.00
#
_symmetry.space_group_name_H-M   'P 1'
#
loop_
_entity.id
_entity.type
_entity.pdbx_description
1 polymer ?
#
loop_
_entity_poly.entity_id
_entity_poly.type
_entity_poly.pdbx_seq_one_letter_code
_entity_poly.pdbx_strand_id
1 'polypeptide(L)'
;MLGPSDRKDGDRVLETRSRDTNMEMIGHAKAHACLSMNDKFYGRRMAAQGQGPLLKQCFDLHLPPLETQERFIQDLWPKPPPAAQTCESIKEWNAFFNYVQFECDPSFSQRYCLATYKDIIFVVNMLRNHPEATFTEIRTSIERTRPQMAQQNLPVSIELAVRLWLMMNVRNVMPVDSHQLRTSIPWPENSSLRLVLQNHFSGRTTTPRGKFSEYLNFYNMKTIGGIRVEWTNNLALHLSIKGTSLYVFHCVSVLKRIRESHTVISLLPHDMIDETLATIDLLAPLTTANCNSWLAEEIKRWRLDQNLMHRDPPQLDRVRYSIWLENLQQIEEAFEATKPRSFIQWWHDRRDMQQWWGFWLVVSGRKAIIIDIYLSFWGTP
;
A
#
# COMPACT_ATOMS: atom_id res chain seq x y z
N MET A 1 -13.38 69.78 -7.82
CA MET A 1 -13.78 70.73 -6.76
C MET A 1 -14.61 69.96 -5.75
N LEU A 2 -14.45 70.27 -4.45
CA LEU A 2 -14.78 69.46 -3.25
C LEU A 2 -13.69 68.39 -3.02
N GLY A 3 -12.84 68.37 -2.00
CA GLY A 3 -12.71 69.08 -0.71
C GLY A 3 -12.25 68.02 0.31
N PRO A 4 -11.05 68.09 0.93
CA PRO A 4 -10.56 67.03 1.81
C PRO A 4 -10.99 67.26 3.26
N SER A 5 -11.50 66.22 3.90
CA SER A 5 -11.85 66.18 5.32
C SER A 5 -10.71 65.57 6.11
N ASP A 6 -10.04 66.40 6.91
CA ASP A 6 -9.20 66.01 8.03
C ASP A 6 -10.03 65.38 9.14
N ARG A 7 -9.57 64.25 9.70
CA ARG A 7 -9.85 63.90 11.11
C ARG A 7 -8.72 63.04 11.68
N LYS A 8 -8.05 63.61 12.67
CA LYS A 8 -7.12 63.00 13.62
C LYS A 8 -7.89 62.20 14.69
N ASP A 9 -7.12 61.41 15.43
CA ASP A 9 -7.36 60.68 16.68
C ASP A 9 -7.36 59.16 16.48
N GLY A 10 -6.59 58.37 17.22
CA GLY A 10 -5.69 58.66 18.32
C GLY A 10 -5.07 57.34 18.79
N ASP A 11 -3.81 57.41 19.21
CA ASP A 11 -3.11 56.32 19.86
C ASP A 11 -3.83 55.88 21.13
N ARG A 12 -4.07 54.57 21.25
CA ARG A 12 -4.18 53.90 22.55
C ARG A 12 -3.54 52.52 22.52
N VAL A 13 -2.35 52.51 23.10
CA VAL A 13 -1.68 51.37 23.71
C VAL A 13 -2.63 50.72 24.71
N LEU A 14 -2.95 49.44 24.49
CA LEU A 14 -3.34 48.52 25.57
C LEU A 14 -2.58 47.20 25.39
N GLU A 15 -1.61 47.09 26.28
CA GLU A 15 -0.85 45.92 26.65
C GLU A 15 -1.79 44.87 27.27
N THR A 16 -2.01 43.74 26.60
CA THR A 16 -2.55 42.54 27.24
C THR A 16 -1.58 41.38 27.07
N ARG A 17 -0.95 41.12 28.20
CA ARG A 17 -0.02 40.07 28.55
C ARG A 17 -0.74 38.72 28.59
N SER A 18 -0.15 37.74 27.91
CA SER A 18 -0.01 36.33 28.30
C SER A 18 -1.24 35.60 28.88
N ARG A 19 -1.85 34.75 28.06
CA ARG A 19 -2.36 33.42 28.43
C ARG A 19 -2.80 32.74 27.13
N ASP A 20 -1.98 31.80 26.65
CA ASP A 20 -2.41 30.68 25.80
C ASP A 20 -1.21 29.76 25.55
N THR A 21 -0.87 28.99 26.57
CA THR A 21 -0.06 27.77 26.47
C THR A 21 -0.72 26.72 27.33
N ASN A 22 -1.75 26.07 26.77
CA ASN A 22 -2.18 24.72 27.14
C ASN A 22 -3.44 24.32 26.33
N MET A 23 -3.31 24.12 25.03
CA MET A 23 -4.33 23.35 24.29
C MET A 23 -3.82 22.69 23.01
N GLU A 24 -2.64 22.07 23.05
CA GLU A 24 -2.16 21.21 21.95
C GLU A 24 -1.40 19.99 22.50
N MET A 25 -2.08 19.12 23.26
CA MET A 25 -1.52 17.83 23.70
C MET A 25 -2.58 16.72 23.85
N ILE A 26 -3.73 16.83 23.15
CA ILE A 26 -4.77 15.77 23.12
C ILE A 26 -5.20 15.43 21.66
N GLY A 27 -4.42 15.83 20.66
CA GLY A 27 -4.68 15.50 19.24
C GLY A 27 -3.90 14.31 18.68
N HIS A 28 -2.77 13.94 19.29
CA HIS A 28 -1.81 13.00 18.69
C HIS A 28 -2.03 11.51 19.04
N ALA A 29 -2.93 11.19 19.97
CA ALA A 29 -3.15 9.82 20.44
C ALA A 29 -4.23 9.03 19.67
N LYS A 30 -5.08 9.67 18.87
CA LYS A 30 -6.18 9.00 18.15
C LYS A 30 -5.84 8.54 16.73
N ALA A 31 -4.82 9.10 16.08
CA ALA A 31 -4.40 8.69 14.74
C ALA A 31 -3.58 7.38 14.73
N HIS A 32 -3.01 6.98 15.87
CA HIS A 32 -2.27 5.71 16.02
C HIS A 32 -3.17 4.46 16.12
N ALA A 33 -4.49 4.61 16.24
CA ALA A 33 -5.40 3.50 16.51
C ALA A 33 -5.85 2.73 15.27
N CYS A 34 -5.91 3.33 14.07
CA CYS A 34 -6.43 2.63 12.88
C CYS A 34 -5.39 1.85 12.07
N LEU A 35 -4.11 2.19 12.16
CA LEU A 35 -3.04 1.46 11.42
C LEU A 35 -2.30 0.42 12.30
N SER A 36 -2.54 0.43 13.61
CA SER A 36 -2.10 -0.62 14.55
C SER A 36 -3.10 -1.79 14.65
N MET A 37 -4.23 -1.76 13.93
CA MET A 37 -5.26 -2.80 14.03
C MET A 37 -4.87 -4.15 13.40
N ASN A 38 -3.85 -4.19 12.53
CA ASN A 38 -3.31 -5.46 12.04
C ASN A 38 -2.56 -6.27 13.11
N ASP A 39 -2.05 -5.64 14.18
CA ASP A 39 -1.28 -6.33 15.24
C ASP A 39 -2.11 -6.76 16.45
N LYS A 40 -3.32 -6.22 16.66
CA LYS A 40 -4.11 -6.46 17.90
C LYS A 40 -5.26 -7.46 17.77
N PHE A 41 -5.58 -7.96 16.57
CA PHE A 41 -6.70 -8.89 16.38
C PHE A 41 -6.32 -10.39 16.40
N TYR A 42 -5.07 -10.74 16.71
CA TYR A 42 -4.64 -12.14 16.85
C TYR A 42 -4.94 -12.80 18.22
N GLY A 43 -5.77 -12.20 19.09
CA GLY A 43 -5.99 -12.79 20.41
C GLY A 43 -7.18 -12.26 21.21
N ARG A 44 -8.42 -12.45 20.74
CA ARG A 44 -9.56 -12.55 21.66
C ARG A 44 -10.77 -13.27 21.04
N ARG A 45 -10.96 -14.54 21.41
CA ARG A 45 -12.19 -15.33 21.18
C ARG A 45 -13.35 -14.68 21.93
N MET A 46 -14.44 -14.39 21.22
CA MET A 46 -15.78 -14.29 21.80
C MET A 46 -16.63 -15.37 21.16
N ALA A 47 -17.14 -16.27 22.00
CA ALA A 47 -18.07 -17.31 21.59
C ALA A 47 -19.45 -16.68 21.37
N ALA A 48 -19.94 -16.70 20.14
CA ALA A 48 -21.34 -16.45 19.83
C ALA A 48 -21.95 -17.76 19.32
N GLN A 49 -22.80 -18.35 20.17
CA GLN A 49 -23.68 -19.46 19.81
C GLN A 49 -24.92 -18.91 19.09
N GLY A 50 -25.30 -19.57 18.00
CA GLY A 50 -26.65 -19.50 17.42
C GLY A 50 -26.71 -19.03 15.96
N GLN A 51 -27.17 -19.96 15.10
CA GLN A 51 -27.79 -19.81 13.76
C GLN A 51 -27.01 -20.34 12.54
N GLY A 52 -27.64 -21.33 11.87
CA GLY A 52 -27.47 -21.72 10.45
C GLY A 52 -26.32 -22.68 10.08
N PRO A 53 -26.59 -23.92 9.64
CA PRO A 53 -25.54 -24.92 9.37
C PRO A 53 -24.86 -24.88 7.99
N LEU A 54 -25.06 -23.87 7.12
CA LEU A 54 -24.61 -23.97 5.71
C LEU A 54 -23.72 -22.83 5.17
N LEU A 55 -23.51 -21.73 5.91
CA LEU A 55 -22.60 -20.65 5.48
C LEU A 55 -21.16 -20.81 5.99
N LYS A 56 -20.92 -21.71 6.96
CA LYS A 56 -19.60 -21.86 7.63
C LYS A 56 -18.56 -22.65 6.84
N GLN A 57 -18.97 -23.59 5.98
CA GLN A 57 -18.04 -24.59 5.47
C GLN A 57 -17.04 -24.11 4.41
N CYS A 58 -17.28 -22.98 3.73
CA CYS A 58 -16.35 -22.50 2.70
C CYS A 58 -15.25 -21.58 3.22
N PHE A 59 -15.45 -20.98 4.40
CA PHE A 59 -14.47 -20.08 5.04
C PHE A 59 -14.37 -20.42 6.52
N ASP A 60 -14.36 -21.70 6.86
CA ASP A 60 -13.86 -22.11 8.17
C ASP A 60 -12.45 -21.52 8.35
N LEU A 61 -12.06 -21.23 9.58
CA LEU A 61 -10.75 -20.63 9.94
C LEU A 61 -9.52 -21.39 9.37
N HIS A 62 -9.74 -22.56 8.77
CA HIS A 62 -8.74 -23.40 8.14
C HIS A 62 -8.80 -23.23 6.62
N LEU A 63 -7.64 -23.01 6.01
CA LEU A 63 -7.50 -22.99 4.55
C LEU A 63 -8.08 -24.28 3.94
N PRO A 64 -8.71 -24.19 2.76
CA PRO A 64 -9.24 -25.38 2.10
C PRO A 64 -8.09 -26.34 1.75
N PRO A 65 -8.38 -27.62 1.44
CA PRO A 65 -7.36 -28.58 1.02
C PRO A 65 -6.49 -28.04 -0.12
N LEU A 66 -5.24 -28.50 -0.19
CA LEU A 66 -4.25 -28.02 -1.17
C LEU A 66 -4.79 -28.01 -2.61
N GLU A 67 -5.43 -29.11 -3.03
CA GLU A 67 -6.03 -29.25 -4.35
C GLU A 67 -7.11 -28.18 -4.64
N THR A 68 -7.87 -27.78 -3.61
CA THR A 68 -8.88 -26.72 -3.73
C THR A 68 -8.23 -25.35 -3.86
N GLN A 69 -7.13 -25.11 -3.15
CA GLN A 69 -6.36 -23.87 -3.27
C GLN A 69 -5.76 -23.70 -4.67
N GLU A 70 -5.12 -24.75 -5.19
CA GLU A 70 -4.53 -24.76 -6.54
C GLU A 70 -5.60 -24.54 -7.60
N ARG A 71 -6.74 -25.23 -7.48
CA ARG A 71 -7.88 -25.03 -8.38
C ARG A 71 -8.44 -23.62 -8.31
N PHE A 72 -8.54 -23.04 -7.11
CA PHE A 72 -9.03 -21.67 -6.94
C PHE A 72 -8.10 -20.65 -7.61
N ILE A 73 -6.78 -20.79 -7.45
CA ILE A 73 -5.78 -19.95 -8.14
C ILE A 73 -5.89 -20.14 -9.66
N GLN A 74 -6.00 -21.38 -10.14
CA GLN A 74 -6.14 -21.68 -11.57
C GLN A 74 -7.41 -21.07 -12.17
N ASP A 75 -8.52 -21.07 -11.43
CA ASP A 75 -9.79 -20.52 -11.89
C ASP A 75 -9.79 -18.98 -11.87
N LEU A 76 -9.16 -18.36 -10.86
CA LEU A 76 -9.00 -16.90 -10.77
C LEU A 76 -8.07 -16.35 -11.85
N TRP A 77 -6.93 -17.01 -12.06
CA TRP A 77 -5.91 -16.61 -13.03
C TRP A 77 -5.49 -17.82 -13.85
N PRO A 78 -6.26 -18.16 -14.91
CA PRO A 78 -5.93 -19.26 -15.78
C PRO A 78 -4.57 -19.00 -16.44
N LYS A 79 -3.65 -19.96 -16.27
CA LYS A 79 -2.37 -20.02 -16.98
C LYS A 79 -2.55 -20.95 -18.19
N PRO A 80 -1.99 -20.61 -19.37
CA PRO A 80 -1.95 -21.55 -20.48
C PRO A 80 -1.25 -22.85 -20.04
N PRO A 81 -1.69 -24.03 -20.54
CA PRO A 81 -1.08 -25.29 -20.16
C PRO A 81 0.43 -25.25 -20.50
N PRO A 82 1.33 -25.38 -19.51
CA PRO A 82 2.76 -25.33 -19.80
C PRO A 82 3.21 -26.64 -20.47
N ALA A 83 4.29 -26.58 -21.24
CA ALA A 83 4.98 -27.76 -21.77
C ALA A 83 5.65 -28.62 -20.66
N ALA A 84 5.85 -28.05 -19.46
CA ALA A 84 6.28 -28.74 -18.24
C ALA A 84 5.72 -28.01 -17.00
N GLN A 85 4.87 -28.67 -16.23
CA GLN A 85 4.35 -28.14 -14.95
C GLN A 85 5.46 -28.22 -13.89
N THR A 86 6.12 -27.10 -13.61
CA THR A 86 6.80 -26.96 -12.32
C THR A 86 5.73 -26.79 -11.26
N CYS A 87 5.70 -27.67 -10.25
CA CYS A 87 4.89 -27.49 -9.06
C CYS A 87 5.34 -26.21 -8.37
N GLU A 88 4.66 -25.08 -8.66
CA GLU A 88 4.81 -23.86 -7.88
C GLU A 88 4.48 -24.22 -6.43
N SER A 89 5.36 -23.85 -5.50
CA SER A 89 5.13 -24.22 -4.11
C SER A 89 3.93 -23.44 -3.60
N ILE A 90 2.87 -24.12 -3.16
CA ILE A 90 1.72 -23.48 -2.51
C ILE A 90 2.14 -22.54 -1.35
N LYS A 91 3.32 -22.76 -0.77
CA LYS A 91 3.90 -21.91 0.26
C LYS A 91 4.08 -20.46 -0.20
N GLU A 92 4.31 -20.24 -1.50
CA GLU A 92 4.41 -18.91 -2.11
C GLU A 92 3.08 -18.15 -2.07
N TRP A 93 1.96 -18.89 -2.06
CA TRP A 93 0.60 -18.36 -2.05
C TRP A 93 0.05 -18.05 -0.65
N ASN A 94 0.82 -18.30 0.41
CA ASN A 94 0.39 -18.07 1.79
C ASN A 94 -0.05 -16.62 2.04
N ALA A 95 0.67 -15.63 1.46
CA ALA A 95 0.33 -14.22 1.62
C ALA A 95 -1.04 -13.90 1.02
N PHE A 96 -1.32 -14.41 -0.19
CA PHE A 96 -2.62 -14.28 -0.84
C PHE A 96 -3.73 -14.96 -0.02
N PHE A 97 -3.50 -16.18 0.45
CA PHE A 97 -4.51 -16.91 1.21
C PHE A 97 -4.78 -16.30 2.59
N ASN A 98 -3.79 -15.70 3.24
CA ASN A 98 -4.02 -14.88 4.44
C ASN A 98 -4.94 -13.69 4.13
N TYR A 99 -4.76 -13.05 2.98
CA TYR A 99 -5.65 -11.98 2.51
C TYR A 99 -7.06 -12.49 2.20
N VAL A 100 -7.21 -13.63 1.50
CA VAL A 100 -8.52 -14.26 1.25
C VAL A 100 -9.24 -14.56 2.56
N GLN A 101 -8.54 -15.14 3.53
CA GLN A 101 -9.12 -15.43 4.85
C GLN A 101 -9.58 -14.15 5.58
N PHE A 102 -8.79 -13.08 5.50
CA PHE A 102 -9.14 -11.80 6.09
C PHE A 102 -10.40 -11.19 5.44
N GLU A 103 -10.48 -11.21 4.11
CA GLU A 103 -11.61 -10.63 3.38
C GLU A 103 -12.91 -11.44 3.52
N CYS A 104 -12.77 -12.75 3.73
CA CYS A 104 -13.87 -13.68 3.95
C CYS A 104 -14.14 -13.98 5.43
N ASP A 105 -13.59 -13.19 6.35
CA ASP A 105 -13.75 -13.43 7.79
C ASP A 105 -15.25 -13.57 8.15
N PRO A 106 -15.65 -14.61 8.90
CA PRO A 106 -17.04 -14.85 9.27
C PRO A 106 -17.74 -13.69 10.00
N SER A 107 -17.00 -12.81 10.67
CA SER A 107 -17.55 -11.58 11.25
C SER A 107 -18.12 -10.63 10.19
N PHE A 108 -17.69 -10.75 8.94
CA PHE A 108 -18.24 -10.06 7.77
C PHE A 108 -19.18 -10.94 6.95
N SER A 109 -19.35 -12.24 7.25
CA SER A 109 -20.12 -13.19 6.43
C SER A 109 -21.59 -12.80 6.20
N GLN A 110 -22.21 -12.07 7.13
CA GLN A 110 -23.58 -11.57 6.94
C GLN A 110 -23.70 -10.50 5.84
N ARG A 111 -22.57 -10.01 5.31
CA ARG A 111 -22.51 -8.96 4.29
C ARG A 111 -22.45 -9.50 2.86
N TYR A 112 -22.26 -10.81 2.69
CA TYR A 112 -22.10 -11.43 1.37
C TYR A 112 -23.21 -12.45 1.10
N CYS A 113 -23.57 -12.62 -0.17
CA CYS A 113 -24.46 -13.70 -0.63
C CYS A 113 -23.68 -14.87 -1.27
N LEU A 114 -22.34 -14.82 -1.27
CA LEU A 114 -21.47 -15.89 -1.79
C LEU A 114 -21.31 -16.97 -0.73
N ALA A 115 -21.76 -18.19 -1.03
CA ALA A 115 -21.65 -19.32 -0.11
C ALA A 115 -20.35 -20.09 -0.32
N THR A 116 -19.80 -20.10 -1.53
CA THR A 116 -18.67 -20.94 -1.91
C THR A 116 -17.64 -20.21 -2.78
N TYR A 117 -16.41 -20.76 -2.85
CA TYR A 117 -15.42 -20.27 -3.81
C TYR A 117 -15.91 -20.37 -5.26
N LYS A 118 -16.77 -21.35 -5.58
CA LYS A 118 -17.39 -21.48 -6.91
C LYS A 118 -18.31 -20.30 -7.24
N ASP A 119 -18.90 -19.65 -6.23
CA ASP A 119 -19.70 -18.45 -6.44
C ASP A 119 -18.82 -17.24 -6.73
N ILE A 120 -17.66 -17.12 -6.06
CA ILE A 120 -16.64 -16.11 -6.39
C ILE A 120 -16.19 -16.30 -7.85
N ILE A 121 -15.79 -17.52 -8.22
CA ILE A 121 -15.35 -17.84 -9.58
C ILE A 121 -16.46 -17.57 -10.61
N PHE A 122 -17.71 -17.87 -10.28
CA PHE A 122 -18.85 -17.56 -11.15
C PHE A 122 -18.95 -16.05 -11.41
N VAL A 123 -18.89 -15.22 -10.38
CA VAL A 123 -18.92 -13.75 -10.53
C VAL A 123 -17.71 -13.24 -11.32
N VAL A 124 -16.51 -13.75 -11.03
CA VAL A 124 -15.29 -13.41 -11.78
C VAL A 124 -15.43 -13.76 -13.26
N ASN A 125 -15.98 -14.93 -13.59
CA ASN A 125 -16.22 -15.33 -14.98
C ASN A 125 -17.26 -14.43 -15.66
N MET A 126 -18.31 -14.00 -14.95
CA MET A 126 -19.27 -13.02 -15.48
C MET A 126 -18.59 -11.69 -15.85
N LEU A 127 -17.72 -11.19 -14.98
CA LEU A 127 -16.96 -9.95 -15.23
C LEU A 127 -15.96 -10.12 -16.38
N ARG A 128 -15.24 -11.24 -16.39
CA ARG A 128 -14.24 -11.57 -17.42
C ARG A 128 -14.85 -11.67 -18.82
N ASN A 129 -16.04 -12.26 -18.94
CA ASN A 129 -16.72 -12.45 -20.22
C ASN A 129 -17.45 -11.19 -20.71
N HIS A 130 -17.66 -10.21 -19.83
CA HIS A 130 -18.37 -8.97 -20.14
C HIS A 130 -17.61 -7.74 -19.61
N PRO A 131 -16.38 -7.47 -20.10
CA PRO A 131 -15.52 -6.42 -19.55
C PRO A 131 -16.09 -5.01 -19.72
N GLU A 132 -16.94 -4.81 -20.73
CA GLU A 132 -17.61 -3.53 -21.00
C GLU A 132 -18.96 -3.37 -20.29
N ALA A 133 -19.47 -4.43 -19.65
CA ALA A 133 -20.73 -4.33 -18.94
C ALA A 133 -20.57 -3.44 -17.70
N THR A 134 -21.56 -2.59 -17.49
CA THR A 134 -21.71 -1.76 -16.30
C THR A 134 -21.96 -2.61 -15.07
N PHE A 135 -21.74 -2.05 -13.89
CA PHE A 135 -22.05 -2.73 -12.62
C PHE A 135 -23.51 -3.23 -12.57
N THR A 136 -24.46 -2.39 -13.01
CA THR A 136 -25.89 -2.73 -13.03
C THR A 136 -26.21 -3.86 -13.99
N GLU A 137 -25.58 -3.90 -15.16
CA GLU A 137 -25.76 -4.99 -16.13
C GLU A 137 -25.19 -6.31 -15.61
N ILE A 138 -24.00 -6.30 -15.00
CA ILE A 138 -23.40 -7.47 -14.35
C ILE A 138 -24.32 -7.99 -13.24
N ARG A 139 -24.79 -7.10 -12.37
CA ARG A 139 -25.74 -7.43 -11.30
C ARG A 139 -27.01 -8.10 -11.85
N THR A 140 -27.65 -7.45 -12.83
CA THR A 140 -28.88 -7.98 -13.46
C THR A 140 -28.63 -9.33 -14.12
N SER A 141 -27.47 -9.53 -14.73
CA SER A 141 -27.09 -10.79 -15.36
C SER A 141 -26.89 -11.92 -14.34
N ILE A 142 -26.28 -11.62 -13.18
CA ILE A 142 -26.14 -12.58 -12.08
C ILE A 142 -27.51 -12.93 -11.49
N GLU A 143 -28.37 -11.94 -11.21
CA GLU A 143 -29.71 -12.16 -10.66
C GLU A 143 -30.56 -13.04 -11.59
N ARG A 144 -30.48 -12.82 -12.91
CA ARG A 144 -31.15 -13.66 -13.92
C ARG A 144 -30.60 -15.09 -13.99
N THR A 145 -29.28 -15.25 -13.85
CA THR A 145 -28.62 -16.56 -14.03
C THR A 145 -28.68 -17.40 -12.75
N ARG A 146 -28.69 -16.75 -11.58
CA ARG A 146 -28.73 -17.36 -10.25
C ARG A 146 -29.67 -16.56 -9.34
N PRO A 147 -31.00 -16.74 -9.46
CA PRO A 147 -31.99 -16.02 -8.66
C PRO A 147 -31.79 -16.16 -7.14
N GLN A 148 -31.21 -17.28 -6.68
CA GLN A 148 -30.86 -17.50 -5.28
C GLN A 148 -29.85 -16.47 -4.71
N MET A 149 -29.07 -15.83 -5.59
CA MET A 149 -28.12 -14.77 -5.24
C MET A 149 -28.73 -13.36 -5.34
N ALA A 150 -29.99 -13.23 -5.78
CA ALA A 150 -30.70 -11.95 -5.86
C ALA A 150 -31.10 -11.45 -4.46
N GLN A 151 -30.10 -11.17 -3.65
CA GLN A 151 -30.21 -10.66 -2.28
C GLN A 151 -29.65 -9.25 -2.21
N GLN A 152 -30.01 -8.50 -1.16
CA GLN A 152 -29.53 -7.14 -0.92
C GLN A 152 -27.99 -7.03 -0.86
N ASN A 153 -27.32 -8.14 -0.55
CA ASN A 153 -25.86 -8.23 -0.39
C ASN A 153 -25.09 -8.54 -1.69
N LEU A 154 -25.78 -8.70 -2.82
CA LEU A 154 -25.13 -9.01 -4.10
C LEU A 154 -24.09 -7.95 -4.52
N PRO A 155 -24.33 -6.63 -4.39
CA PRO A 155 -23.32 -5.62 -4.73
C PRO A 155 -22.00 -5.83 -3.99
N VAL A 156 -22.07 -6.06 -2.68
CA VAL A 156 -20.90 -6.27 -1.81
C VAL A 156 -20.17 -7.58 -2.15
N SER A 157 -20.91 -8.58 -2.61
CA SER A 157 -20.35 -9.83 -3.12
C SER A 157 -19.62 -9.68 -4.45
N ILE A 158 -20.14 -8.84 -5.36
CA ILE A 158 -19.45 -8.49 -6.60
C ILE A 158 -18.15 -7.74 -6.28
N GLU A 159 -18.19 -6.78 -5.36
CA GLU A 159 -17.00 -6.08 -4.87
C GLU A 159 -15.97 -7.06 -4.30
N LEU A 160 -16.37 -8.00 -3.43
CA LEU A 160 -15.45 -9.02 -2.89
C LEU A 160 -14.79 -9.84 -4.00
N ALA A 161 -15.56 -10.31 -4.98
CA ALA A 161 -15.02 -11.07 -6.11
C ALA A 161 -13.97 -10.27 -6.89
N VAL A 162 -14.23 -8.99 -7.15
CA VAL A 162 -13.26 -8.08 -7.79
C VAL A 162 -12.02 -7.88 -6.93
N ARG A 163 -12.19 -7.67 -5.62
CA ARG A 163 -11.07 -7.45 -4.68
C ARG A 163 -10.15 -8.65 -4.56
N LEU A 164 -10.68 -9.87 -4.63
CA LEU A 164 -9.88 -11.10 -4.62
C LEU A 164 -9.23 -11.35 -5.98
N TRP A 165 -9.91 -11.03 -7.07
CA TRP A 165 -9.42 -11.28 -8.43
C TRP A 165 -8.35 -10.29 -8.89
N LEU A 166 -8.52 -9.00 -8.59
CA LEU A 166 -7.62 -7.93 -9.03
C LEU A 166 -6.67 -7.43 -7.94
N MET A 167 -6.86 -7.87 -6.69
CA MET A 167 -6.15 -7.33 -5.52
C MET A 167 -6.29 -5.80 -5.39
N MET A 168 -7.43 -5.25 -5.80
CA MET A 168 -7.72 -3.82 -5.75
C MET A 168 -9.02 -3.57 -5.01
N ASN A 169 -9.03 -2.60 -4.10
CA ASN A 169 -10.21 -2.24 -3.32
C ASN A 169 -11.20 -1.40 -4.13
N VAL A 170 -11.89 -2.02 -5.09
CA VAL A 170 -12.94 -1.38 -5.90
C VAL A 170 -14.28 -1.48 -5.18
N ARG A 171 -15.03 -0.37 -5.08
CA ARG A 171 -16.33 -0.32 -4.39
C ARG A 171 -17.38 0.48 -5.14
N ASN A 172 -18.59 -0.04 -5.16
CA ASN A 172 -19.76 0.68 -5.67
C ASN A 172 -20.29 1.67 -4.62
N VAL A 173 -20.39 1.24 -3.37
CA VAL A 173 -20.77 2.12 -2.26
C VAL A 173 -19.52 2.57 -1.51
N MET A 174 -19.28 3.89 -1.48
CA MET A 174 -18.13 4.43 -0.76
C MET A 174 -18.31 4.28 0.76
N PRO A 175 -17.29 3.78 1.47
CA PRO A 175 -17.33 3.67 2.91
C PRO A 175 -17.27 5.05 3.56
N VAL A 176 -17.97 5.20 4.69
CA VAL A 176 -17.95 6.43 5.49
C VAL A 176 -16.63 6.56 6.27
N ASP A 177 -15.99 5.42 6.57
CA ASP A 177 -14.71 5.40 7.25
C ASP A 177 -13.62 6.06 6.39
N SER A 178 -12.96 7.08 6.95
CA SER A 178 -11.97 7.90 6.24
C SER A 178 -10.78 7.10 5.71
N HIS A 179 -10.39 6.03 6.40
CA HIS A 179 -9.28 5.19 5.97
C HIS A 179 -9.71 4.36 4.76
N GLN A 180 -10.84 3.64 4.86
CA GLN A 180 -11.35 2.86 3.75
C GLN A 180 -11.65 3.73 2.52
N LEU A 181 -12.22 4.92 2.71
CA LEU A 181 -12.52 5.86 1.63
C LEU A 181 -11.28 6.22 0.82
N ARG A 182 -10.17 6.53 1.50
CA ARG A 182 -8.89 6.89 0.87
C ARG A 182 -8.16 5.73 0.19
N THR A 183 -8.70 4.51 0.31
CA THR A 183 -8.10 3.30 -0.25
C THR A 183 -9.00 2.64 -1.28
N SER A 184 -10.21 3.18 -1.50
CA SER A 184 -11.20 2.60 -2.39
C SER A 184 -11.22 3.31 -3.74
N ILE A 185 -11.30 2.53 -4.81
CA ILE A 185 -11.60 3.03 -6.15
C ILE A 185 -13.12 3.05 -6.32
N PRO A 186 -13.73 4.20 -6.64
CA PRO A 186 -15.16 4.27 -6.91
C PRO A 186 -15.55 3.57 -8.20
N TRP A 187 -16.58 2.73 -8.12
CA TRP A 187 -17.18 2.03 -9.23
C TRP A 187 -18.68 2.36 -9.36
N PRO A 188 -18.99 3.47 -10.06
CA PRO A 188 -20.37 3.90 -10.27
C PRO A 188 -21.22 2.83 -10.97
N GLU A 189 -22.52 2.80 -10.67
CA GLU A 189 -23.46 1.81 -11.22
C GLU A 189 -23.49 1.76 -12.76
N ASN A 190 -23.32 2.93 -13.39
CA ASN A 190 -23.36 3.13 -14.83
C ASN A 190 -22.00 3.00 -15.52
N SER A 191 -20.96 2.54 -14.82
CA SER A 191 -19.60 2.42 -15.37
C SER A 191 -19.16 0.96 -15.44
N SER A 192 -18.44 0.60 -16.50
CA SER A 192 -17.79 -0.71 -16.60
C SER A 192 -16.55 -0.75 -15.70
N LEU A 193 -16.20 -1.95 -15.22
CA LEU A 193 -14.99 -2.14 -14.41
C LEU A 193 -13.73 -1.73 -15.19
N ARG A 194 -13.69 -2.05 -16.49
CA ARG A 194 -12.59 -1.69 -17.39
C ARG A 194 -12.39 -0.17 -17.42
N LEU A 195 -13.45 0.59 -17.65
CA LEU A 195 -13.38 2.06 -17.71
C LEU A 195 -12.91 2.66 -16.38
N VAL A 196 -13.40 2.14 -15.24
CA VAL A 196 -12.99 2.57 -13.91
C VAL A 196 -11.49 2.37 -13.69
N LEU A 197 -10.96 1.19 -14.02
CA LEU A 197 -9.55 0.88 -13.87
C LEU A 197 -8.68 1.68 -14.84
N GLN A 198 -9.09 1.79 -16.11
CA GLN A 198 -8.40 2.61 -17.08
C GLN A 198 -8.33 4.07 -16.62
N ASN A 199 -9.43 4.66 -16.15
CA ASN A 199 -9.42 6.04 -15.66
C ASN A 199 -8.56 6.21 -14.40
N HIS A 200 -8.55 5.23 -13.50
CA HIS A 200 -7.74 5.28 -12.29
C HIS A 200 -6.23 5.31 -12.59
N PHE A 201 -5.80 4.54 -13.59
CA PHE A 201 -4.39 4.43 -13.97
C PHE A 201 -4.01 5.22 -15.24
N SER A 202 -4.96 5.93 -15.85
CA SER A 202 -4.68 6.78 -17.00
C SER A 202 -3.72 7.87 -16.58
N GLY A 203 -2.51 7.78 -17.14
CA GLY A 203 -1.33 8.51 -16.71
C GLY A 203 -1.59 10.01 -16.56
N ARG A 204 -1.26 10.50 -15.38
CA ARG A 204 -0.97 11.92 -15.17
C ARG A 204 0.27 12.22 -15.99
N THR A 205 0.18 13.18 -16.91
CA THR A 205 1.19 13.47 -17.93
C THR A 205 2.45 14.05 -17.30
N THR A 206 3.31 13.19 -16.77
CA THR A 206 4.61 13.57 -16.23
C THR A 206 5.68 13.18 -17.24
N THR A 207 6.49 14.13 -17.66
CA THR A 207 7.60 13.86 -18.60
C THR A 207 8.71 13.10 -17.87
N PRO A 208 9.05 11.87 -18.29
CA PRO A 208 10.17 11.14 -17.71
C PRO A 208 11.48 11.86 -18.05
N ARG A 209 12.27 12.21 -17.05
CA ARG A 209 13.61 12.77 -17.27
C ARG A 209 14.60 12.30 -16.21
N GLY A 210 15.72 11.77 -16.68
CA GLY A 210 16.83 11.34 -15.84
C GLY A 210 16.68 9.92 -15.30
N LYS A 211 17.49 9.60 -14.30
CA LYS A 211 17.47 8.33 -13.58
C LYS A 211 17.05 8.57 -12.14
N PHE A 212 16.47 7.57 -11.50
CA PHE A 212 16.30 7.58 -10.04
C PHE A 212 17.65 7.48 -9.33
N SER A 213 17.73 8.10 -8.15
CA SER A 213 18.89 7.99 -7.25
C SER A 213 19.13 6.54 -6.84
N GLU A 214 20.38 6.09 -6.83
CA GLU A 214 20.78 4.76 -6.32
C GLU A 214 20.49 4.60 -4.81
N TYR A 215 20.33 5.72 -4.10
CA TYR A 215 19.95 5.73 -2.69
C TYR A 215 18.46 5.51 -2.46
N LEU A 216 17.63 5.53 -3.51
CA LEU A 216 16.18 5.36 -3.42
C LEU A 216 15.83 3.87 -3.21
N ASN A 217 15.96 3.40 -1.98
CA ASN A 217 15.57 2.05 -1.57
C ASN A 217 14.91 2.06 -0.19
N PHE A 218 14.17 1.00 0.14
CA PHE A 218 13.39 0.91 1.37
C PHE A 218 14.25 1.11 2.63
N TYR A 219 15.44 0.53 2.66
CA TYR A 219 16.32 0.64 3.82
C TYR A 219 16.76 2.09 4.06
N ASN A 220 17.20 2.79 3.02
CA ASN A 220 17.61 4.18 3.11
C ASN A 220 16.43 5.11 3.41
N MET A 221 15.28 4.90 2.75
CA MET A 221 14.06 5.64 3.04
C MET A 221 13.66 5.53 4.51
N LYS A 222 13.75 4.33 5.10
CA LYS A 222 13.49 4.10 6.52
C LYS A 222 14.56 4.72 7.41
N THR A 223 15.83 4.40 7.16
CA THR A 223 16.93 4.72 8.08
C THR A 223 17.33 6.18 8.00
N ILE A 224 17.46 6.74 6.80
CA ILE A 224 17.87 8.13 6.54
C ILE A 224 16.64 9.02 6.52
N GLY A 225 15.63 8.66 5.71
CA GLY A 225 14.48 9.53 5.46
C GLY A 225 13.37 9.47 6.50
N GLY A 226 13.39 8.49 7.40
CA GLY A 226 12.31 8.28 8.38
C GLY A 226 10.96 7.93 7.75
N ILE A 227 10.96 7.51 6.48
CA ILE A 227 9.77 7.05 5.75
C ILE A 227 9.47 5.62 6.19
N ARG A 228 8.26 5.38 6.68
CA ARG A 228 7.77 4.07 7.13
C ARG A 228 7.19 3.31 5.95
N VAL A 229 7.71 2.12 5.67
CA VAL A 229 7.11 1.21 4.70
C VAL A 229 5.92 0.49 5.34
N GLU A 230 4.75 0.62 4.74
CA GLU A 230 3.51 -0.04 5.11
C GLU A 230 3.12 -1.04 4.01
N TRP A 231 3.08 -2.32 4.35
CA TRP A 231 2.73 -3.37 3.39
C TRP A 231 1.22 -3.38 3.14
N THR A 232 0.81 -3.49 1.87
CA THR A 232 -0.61 -3.48 1.48
C THR A 232 -0.97 -4.66 0.57
N ASN A 233 -2.18 -5.18 0.73
CA ASN A 233 -2.81 -6.13 -0.19
C ASN A 233 -3.60 -5.44 -1.32
N ASN A 234 -3.66 -4.10 -1.30
CA ASN A 234 -4.35 -3.32 -2.31
C ASN A 234 -3.35 -2.74 -3.31
N LEU A 235 -3.34 -3.29 -4.52
CA LEU A 235 -2.45 -2.93 -5.61
C LEU A 235 -2.64 -1.46 -6.03
N ALA A 236 -3.85 -0.91 -5.92
CA ALA A 236 -4.12 0.48 -6.24
C ALA A 236 -3.43 1.49 -5.29
N LEU A 237 -2.99 1.04 -4.11
CA LEU A 237 -2.23 1.86 -3.17
C LEU A 237 -0.72 1.76 -3.34
N HIS A 238 -0.25 0.91 -4.25
CA HIS A 238 1.18 0.72 -4.45
C HIS A 238 1.85 2.08 -4.72
N LEU A 239 2.91 2.38 -3.96
CA LEU A 239 3.68 3.63 -4.00
C LEU A 239 2.92 4.90 -3.58
N SER A 240 1.73 4.77 -2.99
CA SER A 240 1.06 5.92 -2.38
C SER A 240 1.81 6.37 -1.13
N ILE A 241 2.05 7.68 -1.00
CA ILE A 241 2.54 8.30 0.25
C ILE A 241 1.39 8.96 0.99
N LYS A 242 1.29 8.70 2.30
CA LYS A 242 0.40 9.43 3.21
C LYS A 242 1.17 9.81 4.47
N GLY A 243 1.50 11.11 4.60
CA GLY A 243 2.37 11.59 5.67
C GLY A 243 3.77 11.00 5.51
N THR A 244 4.23 10.24 6.51
CA THR A 244 5.53 9.54 6.46
C THR A 244 5.39 8.06 6.11
N SER A 245 4.21 7.60 5.69
CA SER A 245 3.95 6.20 5.35
C SER A 245 3.92 5.99 3.84
N LEU A 246 4.76 5.09 3.34
CA LEU A 246 4.83 4.62 1.96
C LEU A 246 4.14 3.26 1.88
N TYR A 247 3.08 3.15 1.08
CA TYR A 247 2.37 1.89 0.88
C TYR A 247 3.00 1.05 -0.23
N VAL A 248 3.30 -0.22 0.06
CA VAL A 248 3.94 -1.12 -0.89
C VAL A 248 3.15 -2.41 -1.01
N PHE A 249 2.65 -2.67 -2.21
CA PHE A 249 2.02 -3.94 -2.56
C PHE A 249 3.04 -5.09 -2.48
N HIS A 250 2.70 -6.17 -1.78
CA HIS A 250 3.66 -7.24 -1.47
C HIS A 250 3.37 -8.60 -2.10
N CYS A 251 2.19 -8.85 -2.67
CA CYS A 251 1.82 -10.17 -3.21
C CYS A 251 2.43 -10.43 -4.60
N VAL A 252 3.76 -10.57 -4.66
CA VAL A 252 4.55 -10.78 -5.89
C VAL A 252 4.11 -12.04 -6.66
N SER A 253 3.77 -13.12 -5.96
CA SER A 253 3.27 -14.37 -6.56
C SER A 253 1.99 -14.12 -7.37
N VAL A 254 1.10 -13.27 -6.85
CA VAL A 254 -0.12 -12.86 -7.55
C VAL A 254 0.23 -12.05 -8.81
N LEU A 255 1.17 -11.11 -8.74
CA LEU A 255 1.60 -10.33 -9.91
C LEU A 255 2.20 -11.22 -11.00
N LYS A 256 3.11 -12.13 -10.62
CA LYS A 256 3.72 -13.10 -11.55
C LYS A 256 2.65 -13.94 -12.23
N ARG A 257 1.64 -14.39 -11.48
CA ARG A 257 0.53 -15.17 -12.02
C ARG A 257 -0.40 -14.37 -12.92
N ILE A 258 -0.71 -13.12 -12.55
CA ILE A 258 -1.51 -12.22 -13.39
C ILE A 258 -0.78 -11.95 -14.71
N ARG A 259 0.53 -11.74 -14.68
CA ARG A 259 1.37 -11.56 -15.88
C ARG A 259 1.31 -12.76 -16.83
N GLU A 260 1.16 -13.96 -16.31
CA GLU A 260 1.01 -15.17 -17.13
C GLU A 260 -0.43 -15.41 -17.59
N SER A 261 -1.41 -14.70 -17.03
CA SER A 261 -2.83 -14.86 -17.35
C SER A 261 -3.32 -13.78 -18.31
N HIS A 262 -3.58 -14.17 -19.55
CA HIS A 262 -4.11 -13.26 -20.58
C HIS A 262 -5.48 -12.65 -20.22
N THR A 263 -6.23 -13.26 -19.31
CA THR A 263 -7.60 -12.84 -18.98
C THR A 263 -7.68 -11.54 -18.17
N VAL A 264 -6.65 -11.22 -17.39
CA VAL A 264 -6.61 -10.03 -16.53
C VAL A 264 -5.90 -8.87 -17.22
N ILE A 265 -4.92 -9.18 -18.07
CA ILE A 265 -4.14 -8.19 -18.83
C ILE A 265 -5.02 -7.34 -19.74
N SER A 266 -6.18 -7.85 -20.20
CA SER A 266 -7.12 -7.08 -21.01
C SER A 266 -7.88 -5.99 -20.23
N LEU A 267 -7.97 -6.11 -18.90
CA LEU A 267 -8.67 -5.16 -18.03
C LEU A 267 -7.74 -4.09 -17.43
N LEU A 268 -6.50 -4.45 -17.13
CA LEU A 268 -5.51 -3.56 -16.54
C LEU A 268 -4.73 -2.82 -17.65
N PRO A 269 -4.14 -1.65 -17.36
CA PRO A 269 -3.25 -0.99 -18.31
C PRO A 269 -2.11 -1.92 -18.73
N HIS A 270 -1.72 -1.81 -19.99
CA HIS A 270 -0.53 -2.49 -20.51
C HIS A 270 0.68 -2.09 -19.65
N ASP A 271 1.55 -3.05 -19.36
CA ASP A 271 2.76 -2.90 -18.53
C ASP A 271 2.54 -2.67 -17.02
N MET A 272 1.32 -2.44 -16.51
CA MET A 272 1.12 -2.14 -15.07
C MET A 272 1.74 -3.19 -14.14
N ILE A 273 1.62 -4.46 -14.49
CA ILE A 273 2.12 -5.57 -13.68
C ILE A 273 3.65 -5.62 -13.72
N ASP A 274 4.23 -5.53 -14.91
CA ASP A 274 5.69 -5.53 -15.09
C ASP A 274 6.33 -4.30 -14.45
N GLU A 275 5.68 -3.15 -14.58
CA GLU A 275 6.11 -1.92 -13.94
C GLU A 275 6.04 -2.02 -12.41
N THR A 276 4.96 -2.58 -11.86
CA THR A 276 4.84 -2.84 -10.41
C THR A 276 5.98 -3.74 -9.92
N LEU A 277 6.29 -4.83 -10.64
CA LEU A 277 7.42 -5.69 -10.31
C LEU A 277 8.75 -4.91 -10.36
N ALA A 278 8.98 -4.15 -11.43
CA ALA A 278 10.18 -3.35 -11.60
C ALA A 278 10.35 -2.26 -10.52
N THR A 279 9.26 -1.75 -9.93
CA THR A 279 9.34 -0.81 -8.81
C THR A 279 9.73 -1.49 -7.51
N ILE A 280 9.32 -2.73 -7.29
CA ILE A 280 9.78 -3.53 -6.14
C ILE A 280 11.29 -3.80 -6.29
N ASP A 281 11.75 -4.12 -7.49
CA ASP A 281 13.18 -4.33 -7.78
C ASP A 281 13.99 -3.05 -7.58
N LEU A 282 13.46 -1.90 -8.01
CA LEU A 282 14.05 -0.58 -7.81
C LEU A 282 14.22 -0.25 -6.32
N LEU A 283 13.18 -0.46 -5.52
CA LEU A 283 13.15 -0.05 -4.11
C LEU A 283 13.75 -1.10 -3.16
N ALA A 284 13.93 -2.34 -3.61
CA ALA A 284 14.60 -3.41 -2.87
C ALA A 284 15.76 -4.04 -3.68
N PRO A 285 16.79 -3.27 -4.05
CA PRO A 285 17.82 -3.75 -4.95
C PRO A 285 18.63 -4.90 -4.33
N LEU A 286 18.84 -5.96 -5.10
CA LEU A 286 19.61 -7.15 -4.67
C LEU A 286 21.04 -6.84 -4.23
N THR A 287 21.63 -5.77 -4.76
CA THR A 287 23.01 -5.36 -4.45
C THR A 287 23.17 -4.79 -3.04
N THR A 288 22.08 -4.43 -2.36
CA THR A 288 22.14 -3.76 -1.05
C THR A 288 21.90 -4.75 0.09
N ALA A 289 22.98 -5.28 0.67
CA ALA A 289 22.92 -6.29 1.73
C ALA A 289 22.05 -5.88 2.94
N ASN A 290 22.14 -4.63 3.38
CA ASN A 290 21.32 -4.10 4.48
C ASN A 290 19.83 -4.10 4.14
N CYS A 291 19.48 -3.76 2.90
CA CYS A 291 18.10 -3.79 2.42
C CYS A 291 17.58 -5.22 2.33
N ASN A 292 18.39 -6.17 1.86
CA ASN A 292 18.02 -7.58 1.80
C ASN A 292 17.80 -8.18 3.19
N SER A 293 18.69 -7.87 4.14
CA SER A 293 18.55 -8.32 5.53
C SER A 293 17.28 -7.77 6.17
N TRP A 294 17.04 -6.46 6.03
CA TRP A 294 15.84 -5.82 6.55
C TRP A 294 14.57 -6.40 5.91
N LEU A 295 14.55 -6.60 4.59
CA LEU A 295 13.38 -7.14 3.90
C LEU A 295 13.10 -8.59 4.30
N ALA A 296 14.13 -9.42 4.49
CA ALA A 296 13.96 -10.78 5.00
C ALA A 296 13.32 -10.80 6.40
N GLU A 297 13.70 -9.86 7.27
CA GLU A 297 13.07 -9.68 8.58
C GLU A 297 11.60 -9.26 8.47
N GLU A 298 11.28 -8.31 7.57
CA GLU A 298 9.89 -7.87 7.33
C GLU A 298 9.02 -9.00 6.77
N ILE A 299 9.55 -9.79 5.81
CA ILE A 299 8.84 -10.96 5.26
C ILE A 299 8.47 -11.93 6.38
N LYS A 300 9.42 -12.24 7.26
CA LYS A 300 9.17 -13.12 8.41
C LYS A 300 8.19 -12.49 9.40
N ARG A 301 8.36 -11.21 9.73
CA ARG A 301 7.56 -10.49 10.73
C ARG A 301 6.09 -10.40 10.33
N TRP A 302 5.83 -10.02 9.09
CA TRP A 302 4.48 -9.74 8.59
C TRP A 302 3.88 -10.86 7.75
N ARG A 303 4.60 -11.98 7.61
CA ARG A 303 4.21 -13.11 6.75
C ARG A 303 3.93 -12.66 5.31
N LEU A 304 4.80 -11.80 4.79
CA LEU A 304 4.71 -11.30 3.43
C LEU A 304 4.99 -12.41 2.42
N ASP A 305 4.80 -12.10 1.16
CA ASP A 305 5.11 -13.00 0.07
C ASP A 305 6.61 -13.29 0.01
N GLN A 306 6.98 -14.57 0.02
CA GLN A 306 8.38 -15.00 -0.04
C GLN A 306 9.03 -14.65 -1.38
N ASN A 307 8.22 -14.54 -2.44
CA ASN A 307 8.69 -14.13 -3.76
C ASN A 307 9.15 -12.67 -3.82
N LEU A 308 8.94 -11.88 -2.76
CA LEU A 308 9.64 -10.62 -2.59
C LEU A 308 11.16 -10.80 -2.63
N MET A 309 11.72 -11.95 -2.25
CA MET A 309 13.18 -12.21 -2.30
C MET A 309 13.70 -12.55 -3.69
N HIS A 310 12.82 -12.91 -4.64
CA HIS A 310 13.19 -13.29 -6.00
C HIS A 310 12.96 -12.10 -6.94
N ARG A 311 13.97 -11.23 -7.02
CA ARG A 311 13.96 -9.92 -7.68
C ARG A 311 14.91 -9.88 -8.87
N ASP A 312 14.64 -8.98 -9.81
CA ASP A 312 15.52 -8.71 -10.94
C ASP A 312 16.46 -7.51 -10.62
N PRO A 313 17.53 -7.28 -11.42
CA PRO A 313 18.37 -6.11 -11.26
C PRO A 313 17.57 -4.80 -11.42
N PRO A 314 17.77 -3.81 -10.52
CA PRO A 314 17.00 -2.56 -10.54
C PRO A 314 17.20 -1.79 -11.84
N GLN A 315 16.12 -1.26 -12.39
CA GLN A 315 16.16 -0.40 -13.57
C GLN A 315 16.03 1.06 -13.12
N LEU A 316 17.09 1.86 -13.26
CA LEU A 316 17.08 3.24 -12.76
C LEU A 316 16.44 4.24 -13.74
N ASP A 317 16.18 3.84 -14.98
CA ASP A 317 15.64 4.72 -16.01
C ASP A 317 14.16 5.03 -15.76
N ARG A 318 13.84 6.32 -15.58
CA ARG A 318 12.47 6.79 -15.31
C ARG A 318 11.50 6.52 -16.46
N VAL A 319 11.99 6.37 -17.69
CA VAL A 319 11.14 6.09 -18.87
C VAL A 319 10.40 4.75 -18.75
N ARG A 320 10.92 3.82 -17.94
CA ARG A 320 10.31 2.50 -17.73
C ARG A 320 9.12 2.50 -16.78
N TYR A 321 8.85 3.62 -16.12
CA TYR A 321 7.88 3.69 -15.03
C TYR A 321 6.65 4.54 -15.39
N SER A 322 6.06 4.36 -16.57
CA SER A 322 4.99 5.26 -17.06
C SER A 322 3.78 5.40 -16.13
N ILE A 323 3.39 4.36 -15.40
CA ILE A 323 2.19 4.31 -14.56
C ILE A 323 2.47 4.82 -13.15
N TRP A 324 3.62 4.46 -12.59
CA TRP A 324 4.05 4.76 -11.23
C TRP A 324 5.05 5.93 -11.15
N LEU A 325 5.44 6.54 -12.28
CA LEU A 325 6.45 7.60 -12.36
C LEU A 325 6.18 8.71 -11.37
N GLU A 326 4.95 9.23 -11.35
CA GLU A 326 4.59 10.35 -10.49
C GLU A 326 4.69 9.96 -9.01
N ASN A 327 4.23 8.76 -8.65
CA ASN A 327 4.35 8.27 -7.28
C ASN A 327 5.82 8.10 -6.88
N LEU A 328 6.66 7.54 -7.75
CA LEU A 328 8.10 7.41 -7.52
C LEU A 328 8.79 8.77 -7.39
N GLN A 329 8.42 9.76 -8.19
CA GLN A 329 8.94 11.12 -8.06
C GLN A 329 8.53 11.75 -6.74
N GLN A 330 7.27 11.61 -6.32
CA GLN A 330 6.84 12.08 -5.01
C GLN A 330 7.61 11.38 -3.87
N ILE A 331 7.91 10.09 -4.01
CA ILE A 331 8.72 9.35 -3.05
C ILE A 331 10.16 9.88 -3.00
N GLU A 332 10.78 10.09 -4.16
CA GLU A 332 12.14 10.63 -4.25
C GLU A 332 12.20 12.05 -3.70
N GLU A 333 11.25 12.92 -4.04
CA GLU A 333 11.12 14.27 -3.50
C GLU A 333 10.93 14.26 -1.98
N ALA A 334 10.04 13.41 -1.47
CA ALA A 334 9.83 13.26 -0.03
C ALA A 334 11.10 12.76 0.67
N PHE A 335 11.84 11.85 0.04
CA PHE A 335 13.11 11.34 0.56
C PHE A 335 14.21 12.42 0.56
N GLU A 336 14.38 13.17 -0.53
CA GLU A 336 15.38 14.24 -0.62
C GLU A 336 15.05 15.44 0.29
N ALA A 337 13.76 15.73 0.49
CA ALA A 337 13.32 16.78 1.41
C ALA A 337 13.60 16.44 2.89
N THR A 338 13.78 15.16 3.23
CA THR A 338 14.05 14.75 4.61
C THR A 338 15.51 15.01 5.00
N LYS A 339 15.69 15.92 5.96
CA LYS A 339 16.98 16.11 6.64
C LYS A 339 17.14 15.09 7.77
N PRO A 340 18.33 14.48 7.93
CA PRO A 340 18.61 13.59 9.05
C PRO A 340 18.38 14.32 10.38
N ARG A 341 17.52 13.76 11.23
CA ARG A 341 17.09 14.35 12.51
C ARG A 341 17.88 13.83 13.72
N SER A 342 18.56 12.69 13.56
CA SER A 342 19.34 12.05 14.62
C SER A 342 20.81 11.88 14.21
N PHE A 343 21.69 11.76 15.20
CA PHE A 343 23.11 11.47 14.96
C PHE A 343 23.32 10.18 14.17
N ILE A 344 22.50 9.15 14.44
CA ILE A 344 22.54 7.87 13.72
C ILE A 344 22.13 8.09 12.26
N GLN A 345 21.09 8.89 12.00
CA GLN A 345 20.70 9.27 10.63
C GLN A 345 21.82 10.02 9.90
N TRP A 346 22.46 11.01 10.55
CA TRP A 346 23.61 11.73 9.99
C TRP A 346 24.81 10.82 9.71
N TRP A 347 25.03 9.79 10.53
CA TRP A 347 26.07 8.80 10.30
C TRP A 347 25.82 7.98 9.03
N HIS A 348 24.56 7.61 8.79
CA HIS A 348 24.13 6.82 7.63
C HIS A 348 23.89 7.65 6.37
N ASP A 349 23.65 8.96 6.48
CA ASP A 349 23.42 9.82 5.32
C ASP A 349 24.72 10.06 4.55
N ARG A 350 24.82 9.43 3.36
CA ARG A 350 25.95 9.55 2.44
C ARG A 350 25.59 10.28 1.14
N ARG A 351 24.37 10.82 1.04
CA ARG A 351 23.84 11.43 -0.19
C ARG A 351 24.61 12.70 -0.56
N ASP A 352 25.01 13.48 0.44
CA ASP A 352 25.85 14.66 0.28
C ASP A 352 27.14 14.51 1.11
N MET A 353 28.21 14.09 0.43
CA MET A 353 29.50 13.87 1.07
C MET A 353 30.10 15.17 1.62
N GLN A 354 29.77 16.34 1.06
CA GLN A 354 30.26 17.63 1.54
C GLN A 354 29.61 17.98 2.88
N GLN A 355 28.28 17.85 2.98
CA GLN A 355 27.57 18.05 4.26
C GLN A 355 28.01 17.04 5.31
N TRP A 356 28.27 15.79 4.91
CA TRP A 356 28.79 14.77 5.82
C TRP A 356 30.14 15.19 6.42
N TRP A 357 31.10 15.61 5.59
CA TRP A 357 32.40 16.11 6.08
C TRP A 357 32.26 17.36 6.95
N GLY A 358 31.43 18.33 6.52
CA GLY A 358 31.16 19.54 7.30
C GLY A 358 30.64 19.24 8.70
N PHE A 359 29.70 18.30 8.81
CA PHE A 359 29.19 17.83 10.10
C PHE A 359 30.31 17.26 10.99
N TRP A 360 31.15 16.36 10.48
CA TRP A 360 32.23 15.76 11.27
C TRP A 360 33.34 16.72 11.64
N LEU A 361 33.64 17.72 10.80
CA LEU A 361 34.57 18.80 11.15
C LEU A 361 34.06 19.60 12.36
N VAL A 362 32.77 19.94 12.38
CA VAL A 362 32.15 20.63 13.53
C VAL A 362 32.19 19.78 14.78
N VAL A 363 31.81 18.49 14.70
CA VAL A 363 31.83 17.57 15.85
C VAL A 363 33.25 17.39 16.40
N SER A 364 34.23 17.20 15.51
CA SER A 364 35.63 16.99 15.88
C SER A 364 36.23 18.25 16.49
N GLY A 365 35.98 19.42 15.90
CA GLY A 365 36.43 20.71 16.42
C GLY A 365 35.87 21.01 17.82
N ARG A 366 34.58 20.74 18.05
CA ARG A 366 33.94 20.96 19.36
C ARG A 366 34.54 20.06 20.46
N LYS A 367 34.86 18.80 20.13
CA LYS A 367 35.56 17.89 21.07
C LYS A 367 36.98 18.37 21.38
N ALA A 368 37.71 18.84 20.37
CA ALA A 368 39.07 19.37 20.57
C ALA A 368 39.05 20.57 21.54
N ILE A 369 38.12 21.52 21.36
CA ILE A 369 37.96 22.68 22.26
C ILE A 369 37.64 22.24 23.70
N ILE A 370 36.74 21.27 23.89
CA ILE A 370 36.41 20.76 25.22
C ILE A 370 37.64 20.12 25.87
N ILE A 371 38.39 19.30 25.12
CA ILE A 371 39.61 18.66 25.63
C ILE A 371 40.64 19.71 26.04
N ASP A 372 40.83 20.76 25.24
CA ASP A 372 41.79 21.84 25.52
C ASP A 372 41.42 22.64 26.79
N ILE A 373 40.13 22.91 27.01
CA ILE A 373 39.62 23.53 28.24
C ILE A 373 39.86 22.63 29.45
N TYR A 374 39.58 21.33 29.33
CA TYR A 374 39.84 20.37 30.42
C TYR A 374 41.32 20.28 30.76
N LEU A 375 42.20 20.22 29.75
CA LEU A 375 43.65 20.18 29.98
C LEU A 375 44.15 21.49 30.61
N SER A 376 43.60 22.64 30.22
CA SER A 376 43.94 23.94 30.82
C SER A 376 43.50 24.05 32.29
N PHE A 377 42.37 23.45 32.66
CA PHE A 377 41.83 23.49 34.03
C PHE A 377 42.56 22.53 34.99
N TRP A 378 43.11 21.42 34.48
CA TRP A 378 43.85 20.43 35.28
C TRP A 378 45.38 20.57 35.18
N GLY A 379 45.86 21.37 34.23
CA GLY A 379 47.28 21.56 33.93
C GLY A 379 47.97 22.72 34.65
N THR A 380 47.34 23.31 35.67
CA THR A 380 47.99 24.34 36.51
C THR A 380 48.33 23.75 37.89
N PRO A 381 49.63 23.58 38.24
CA PRO A 381 50.08 23.16 39.57
C PRO A 381 49.94 24.25 40.63
#